data_AF-A0A397TBX6-F1
#
_entry.id   AF-A0A397TBX6-F1
#
_cell.length_a   1.000
_cell.length_b   1.000
_cell.length_c   1.000
_cell.angle_alpha   90.00
_cell.angle_beta   90.00
_cell.angle_gamma   90.00
#
_symmetry.space_group_name_H-M   'P 1'
#
loop_
_entity.id
_entity.type
_entity.pdbx_description
1 polymer ?
#
loop_
_entity_poly.entity_id
_entity_poly.type
_entity_poly.pdbx_seq_one_letter_code
_entity_poly.pdbx_strand_id
1 'polypeptide(L)'
;MGRYQKWYQNSNLELRIKLTQEETITIRNKKKIHKLTNDLERCELYIKYLEKNLISRENEIDKLKAEYCSTLHNLKKYQDHLELKEEALVAQDNQIILLEDTIEKLKSQILKISHFQNNSNKPSEEEHQENMAIPDILRNVGTALDQVESYINGDTSFDPRNILNGIRISITTIREHMERHIQDAINLQGQLNTAYNLLNNANGQINNFINDMANVRNECLRRAQLLTLTYNNEANEHHRWWQIAQERQINAVAGFNAQARANKMIGKMTGRFHPVPVQNPYNGNNAINNEAEFLNWLQGKYQEVMVGTGRDTLRALGNERFTAMDTADTYEKRIKPYTLGIPYADVSPYLYEHMPQYMEMRLRQTAPANLDAFFRNLCTI
;
A
#
# COMPACT_ATOMS: atom_id res chain seq x y z
N MET A 1 5.58 85.20 -7.10
CA MET A 1 4.50 84.36 -6.52
C MET A 1 4.02 83.24 -7.44
N GLY A 2 3.68 83.46 -8.72
CA GLY A 2 2.98 82.46 -9.56
C GLY A 2 3.67 81.12 -9.88
N ARG A 3 5.01 81.04 -9.90
CA ARG A 3 5.73 79.78 -10.22
C ARG A 3 5.66 78.74 -9.09
N TYR A 4 5.78 79.16 -7.83
CA TYR A 4 5.67 78.29 -6.67
C TYR A 4 4.26 77.72 -6.52
N GLN A 5 3.24 78.55 -6.79
CA GLN A 5 1.84 78.13 -6.73
C GLN A 5 1.50 77.07 -7.79
N LYS A 6 2.05 77.23 -9.00
CA LYS A 6 1.91 76.24 -10.08
C LYS A 6 2.64 74.92 -9.78
N TRP A 7 3.84 74.98 -9.20
CA TRP A 7 4.57 73.78 -8.78
C TRP A 7 3.82 73.00 -7.69
N TYR A 8 3.32 73.70 -6.68
CA TYR A 8 2.54 73.09 -5.60
C TYR A 8 1.25 72.43 -6.13
N GLN A 9 0.55 73.09 -7.06
CA GLN A 9 -0.63 72.53 -7.72
C GLN A 9 -0.30 71.25 -8.52
N ASN A 10 0.80 71.25 -9.27
CA ASN A 10 1.23 70.07 -10.03
C ASN A 10 1.64 68.90 -9.13
N SER A 11 2.39 69.17 -8.05
CA SER A 11 2.78 68.13 -7.09
C SER A 11 1.57 67.53 -6.36
N ASN A 12 0.61 68.38 -5.97
CA ASN A 12 -0.63 67.91 -5.35
C ASN A 12 -1.47 67.05 -6.31
N LEU A 13 -1.53 67.42 -7.59
CA LEU A 13 -2.21 66.63 -8.63
C LEU A 13 -1.56 65.25 -8.81
N GLU A 14 -0.23 65.19 -8.85
CA GLU A 14 0.51 63.93 -9.00
C GLU A 14 0.32 62.99 -7.81
N LEU A 15 0.32 63.54 -6.58
CA LEU A 15 0.03 62.76 -5.37
C LEU A 15 -1.39 62.20 -5.38
N ARG A 16 -2.38 62.97 -5.84
CA ARG A 16 -3.77 62.49 -5.99
C ARG A 16 -3.86 61.34 -6.99
N ILE A 17 -3.16 61.42 -8.11
CA ILE A 17 -3.13 60.34 -9.12
C ILE A 17 -2.52 59.07 -8.53
N LYS A 18 -1.37 59.19 -7.84
CA LYS A 18 -0.71 58.04 -7.18
C LYS A 18 -1.61 57.42 -6.11
N LEU A 19 -2.27 58.24 -5.30
CA LEU A 19 -3.21 57.77 -4.27
C LEU A 19 -4.37 56.98 -4.89
N THR A 20 -5.00 57.50 -5.95
CA THR A 20 -6.09 56.79 -6.64
C THR A 20 -5.62 55.48 -7.28
N GLN A 21 -4.39 55.43 -7.80
CA GLN A 21 -3.81 54.20 -8.33
C GLN A 21 -3.59 53.15 -7.23
N GLU A 22 -3.03 53.55 -6.09
CA GLU A 22 -2.84 52.66 -4.92
C GLU A 22 -4.18 52.15 -4.36
N GLU A 23 -5.19 53.01 -4.26
CA GLU A 23 -6.54 52.62 -3.85
C GLU A 23 -7.13 51.57 -4.80
N THR A 24 -6.98 51.77 -6.11
CA THR A 24 -7.47 50.83 -7.13
C THR A 24 -6.77 49.48 -7.04
N ILE A 25 -5.45 49.47 -6.83
CA ILE A 25 -4.66 48.25 -6.62
C ILE A 25 -5.11 47.54 -5.34
N THR A 26 -5.31 48.30 -4.25
CA THR A 26 -5.75 47.77 -2.96
C THR A 26 -7.12 47.11 -3.06
N ILE A 27 -8.08 47.75 -3.74
CA ILE A 27 -9.41 47.18 -4.00
C ILE A 27 -9.31 45.88 -4.82
N ARG A 28 -8.48 45.86 -5.88
CA ARG A 28 -8.26 44.67 -6.71
C ARG A 28 -7.65 43.53 -5.88
N ASN A 29 -6.64 43.83 -5.06
CA ASN A 29 -5.99 42.84 -4.21
C ASN A 29 -6.96 42.28 -3.16
N LYS A 30 -7.78 43.13 -2.54
CA LYS A 30 -8.82 42.70 -1.60
C LYS A 30 -9.81 41.72 -2.23
N LYS A 31 -10.24 41.96 -3.48
CA LYS A 31 -11.09 41.02 -4.23
C LYS A 31 -10.38 39.69 -4.50
N LYS A 32 -9.09 39.72 -4.86
CA LYS A 32 -8.30 38.51 -5.12
C LYS A 32 -8.09 37.69 -3.86
N ILE A 33 -7.79 38.35 -2.73
CA ILE A 33 -7.67 37.71 -1.42
C ILE A 33 -8.99 37.02 -1.06
N HIS A 34 -10.12 37.73 -1.16
CA HIS A 34 -11.42 37.13 -0.83
C HIS A 34 -11.73 35.89 -1.68
N LYS A 35 -11.43 35.93 -2.99
CA LYS A 35 -11.61 34.76 -3.85
C LYS A 35 -10.73 33.58 -3.42
N LEU A 36 -9.44 33.84 -3.14
CA LEU A 36 -8.52 32.81 -2.67
C LEU A 36 -8.92 32.23 -1.31
N THR A 37 -9.47 33.05 -0.41
CA THR A 37 -10.03 32.60 0.88
C THR A 37 -11.18 31.62 0.65
N ASN A 38 -12.13 31.94 -0.22
CA ASN A 38 -13.25 31.03 -0.50
C ASN A 38 -12.77 29.72 -1.16
N ASP A 39 -11.79 29.79 -2.07
CA ASP A 39 -11.22 28.61 -2.70
C ASP A 39 -10.49 27.71 -1.66
N LEU A 40 -9.79 28.33 -0.69
CA LEU A 40 -9.16 27.61 0.44
C LEU A 40 -10.19 26.90 1.33
N GLU A 41 -11.26 27.60 1.73
CA GLU A 41 -12.33 27.00 2.55
C GLU A 41 -12.97 25.78 1.83
N ARG A 42 -13.15 25.87 0.51
CA ARG A 42 -13.67 24.75 -0.30
C ARG A 42 -12.71 23.57 -0.32
N CYS A 43 -11.40 23.83 -0.42
CA CYS A 43 -10.38 22.79 -0.34
C CYS A 43 -10.36 22.12 1.05
N GLU A 44 -10.47 22.89 2.14
CA GLU A 44 -10.52 22.35 3.50
C GLU A 44 -11.72 21.41 3.71
N LEU A 45 -12.90 21.80 3.21
CA LEU A 45 -14.08 20.94 3.26
C LEU A 45 -13.88 19.63 2.48
N TYR A 46 -13.20 19.68 1.34
CA TYR A 46 -12.92 18.50 0.53
C TYR A 46 -11.88 17.58 1.20
N ILE A 47 -10.83 18.14 1.81
CA ILE A 47 -9.86 17.38 2.60
C ILE A 47 -10.56 16.66 3.74
N LYS A 48 -11.43 17.36 4.49
CA LYS A 48 -12.21 16.76 5.59
C LYS A 48 -13.11 15.61 5.13
N TYR A 49 -13.67 15.71 3.92
CA TYR A 49 -14.44 14.61 3.32
C TYR A 49 -13.54 13.41 3.00
N LEU A 50 -12.37 13.63 2.40
CA LEU A 50 -11.43 12.56 2.10
C LEU A 50 -10.91 11.86 3.37
N GLU A 51 -10.57 12.62 4.42
CA GLU A 51 -10.14 12.07 5.71
C GLU A 51 -11.18 11.12 6.30
N LYS A 52 -12.46 11.50 6.29
CA LYS A 52 -13.55 10.60 6.75
C LYS A 52 -13.63 9.30 5.96
N ASN A 53 -13.49 9.37 4.64
CA ASN A 53 -13.51 8.17 3.81
C ASN A 53 -12.28 7.29 4.05
N LEU A 54 -11.13 7.90 4.30
CA LEU A 54 -9.88 7.19 4.59
C LEU A 54 -10.00 6.40 5.91
N ILE A 55 -10.49 7.05 6.96
CA ILE A 55 -10.79 6.40 8.25
C ILE A 55 -11.79 5.24 8.06
N SER A 56 -12.85 5.43 7.27
CA SER A 56 -13.83 4.37 7.00
C SER A 56 -13.19 3.15 6.33
N ARG A 57 -12.29 3.36 5.36
CA ARG A 57 -11.58 2.28 4.67
C ARG A 57 -10.57 1.59 5.57
N GLU A 58 -9.90 2.32 6.45
CA GLU A 58 -8.96 1.77 7.41
C GLU A 58 -9.65 0.82 8.39
N ASN A 59 -10.84 1.19 8.89
CA ASN A 59 -11.68 0.31 9.71
C ASN A 59 -12.11 -0.97 8.96
N GLU A 60 -12.42 -0.86 7.67
CA GLU A 60 -12.79 -2.02 6.83
C GLU A 60 -11.60 -2.97 6.65
N ILE A 61 -10.40 -2.44 6.42
CA ILE A 61 -9.16 -3.22 6.33
C ILE A 61 -8.91 -3.98 7.64
N ASP A 62 -9.06 -3.34 8.79
CA ASP A 62 -8.83 -4.00 10.08
C ASP A 62 -9.85 -5.10 10.36
N LYS A 63 -11.12 -4.91 9.95
CA LYS A 63 -12.12 -5.97 9.99
C LYS A 63 -11.73 -7.17 9.11
N LEU A 64 -11.31 -6.91 7.87
CA LEU A 64 -10.88 -7.96 6.94
C LEU A 64 -9.63 -8.70 7.44
N LYS A 65 -8.68 -8.01 8.07
CA LYS A 65 -7.52 -8.67 8.72
C LYS A 65 -7.97 -9.62 9.84
N ALA A 66 -8.93 -9.22 10.67
CA ALA A 66 -9.45 -10.08 11.73
C ALA A 66 -10.13 -11.34 11.17
N GLU A 67 -10.94 -11.18 10.11
CA GLU A 67 -11.58 -12.31 9.41
C GLU A 67 -10.56 -13.24 8.75
N TYR A 68 -9.52 -12.69 8.12
CA TYR A 68 -8.41 -13.46 7.54
C TYR A 68 -7.69 -14.30 8.60
N CYS A 69 -7.33 -13.69 9.73
CA CYS A 69 -6.67 -14.40 10.84
C CYS A 69 -7.53 -15.53 11.41
N SER A 70 -8.84 -15.30 11.57
CA SER A 70 -9.80 -16.33 12.02
C SER A 70 -9.87 -17.50 11.04
N THR A 71 -9.95 -17.20 9.74
CA THR A 71 -10.01 -18.21 8.68
C THR A 71 -8.72 -19.03 8.62
N LEU A 72 -7.56 -18.38 8.72
CA LEU A 72 -6.26 -19.04 8.76
C LEU A 72 -6.15 -20.00 9.96
N HIS A 73 -6.63 -19.58 11.13
CA HIS A 73 -6.65 -20.42 12.33
C HIS A 73 -7.52 -21.67 12.15
N ASN A 74 -8.69 -21.53 11.53
CA ASN A 74 -9.57 -22.66 11.25
C ASN A 74 -8.96 -23.62 10.22
N LEU A 75 -8.33 -23.10 9.17
CA LEU A 75 -7.61 -23.93 8.18
C LEU A 75 -6.49 -24.74 8.83
N LYS A 76 -5.73 -24.12 9.74
CA LYS A 76 -4.69 -24.81 10.51
C LYS A 76 -5.26 -25.99 11.31
N LYS A 77 -6.39 -25.79 12.01
CA LYS A 77 -7.10 -26.87 12.72
C LYS A 77 -7.52 -28.01 11.79
N TYR A 78 -8.07 -27.69 10.62
CA TYR A 78 -8.47 -28.72 9.66
C TYR A 78 -7.28 -29.49 9.12
N GLN A 79 -6.15 -28.82 8.89
CA GLN A 79 -4.91 -29.46 8.49
C GLN A 79 -4.42 -30.44 9.56
N ASP A 80 -4.35 -30.02 10.82
CA ASP A 80 -3.93 -30.88 11.93
C ASP A 80 -4.87 -32.11 12.09
N HIS A 81 -6.18 -31.91 11.92
CA HIS A 81 -7.16 -33.01 11.92
C HIS A 81 -6.96 -34.00 10.77
N LEU A 82 -6.53 -33.52 9.61
CA LEU A 82 -6.33 -34.34 8.42
C LEU A 82 -5.05 -35.19 8.56
N GLU A 83 -4.00 -34.61 9.10
CA GLU A 83 -2.73 -35.29 9.43
C GLU A 83 -2.97 -36.43 10.44
N LEU A 84 -3.72 -36.18 11.52
CA LEU A 84 -4.10 -37.22 12.49
C LEU A 84 -4.92 -38.37 11.86
N LYS A 85 -5.79 -38.07 10.90
CA LYS A 85 -6.56 -39.12 10.18
C LYS A 85 -5.67 -39.94 9.25
N GLU A 86 -4.70 -39.30 8.61
CA GLU A 86 -3.73 -39.97 7.74
C GLU A 86 -2.85 -40.93 8.56
N GLU A 87 -2.37 -40.51 9.73
CA GLU A 87 -1.66 -41.38 10.66
C GLU A 87 -2.51 -42.59 11.12
N ALA A 88 -3.79 -42.36 11.43
CA ALA A 88 -4.70 -43.43 11.84
C ALA A 88 -4.96 -44.45 10.71
N LEU A 89 -5.09 -43.98 9.47
CA LEU A 89 -5.23 -44.86 8.30
C LEU A 89 -3.97 -45.70 8.08
N VAL A 90 -2.78 -45.10 8.16
CA VAL A 90 -1.51 -45.84 8.06
C VAL A 90 -1.40 -46.90 9.17
N ALA A 91 -1.85 -46.60 10.39
CA ALA A 91 -1.88 -47.57 11.47
C ALA A 91 -2.85 -48.74 11.19
N GLN A 92 -4.03 -48.46 10.63
CA GLN A 92 -4.98 -49.50 10.21
C GLN A 92 -4.44 -50.37 9.08
N ASP A 93 -3.83 -49.78 8.05
CA ASP A 93 -3.22 -50.54 6.94
C ASP A 93 -2.16 -51.51 7.44
N ASN A 94 -1.29 -51.06 8.36
CA ASN A 94 -0.30 -51.92 8.99
C ASN A 94 -0.93 -53.09 9.78
N GLN A 95 -2.07 -52.87 10.44
CA GLN A 95 -2.81 -53.96 11.10
C GLN A 95 -3.44 -54.93 10.11
N ILE A 96 -3.96 -54.45 8.98
CA ILE A 96 -4.53 -55.29 7.93
C ILE A 96 -3.44 -56.21 7.35
N ILE A 97 -2.26 -55.67 7.04
CA ILE A 97 -1.12 -56.46 6.54
C ILE A 97 -0.76 -57.58 7.53
N LEU A 98 -0.68 -57.26 8.83
CA LEU A 98 -0.43 -58.27 9.87
C LEU A 98 -1.51 -59.35 9.94
N LEU A 99 -2.77 -58.96 9.80
CA LEU A 99 -3.90 -59.90 9.79
C LEU A 99 -3.87 -60.79 8.55
N GLU A 100 -3.58 -60.24 7.37
CA GLU A 100 -3.40 -60.98 6.12
C GLU A 100 -2.31 -62.05 6.26
N ASP A 101 -1.14 -61.70 6.82
CA ASP A 101 -0.05 -62.65 7.11
C ASP A 101 -0.50 -63.79 8.05
N THR A 102 -1.28 -63.48 9.10
CA THR A 102 -1.82 -64.51 9.99
C THR A 102 -2.85 -65.41 9.30
N ILE A 103 -3.69 -64.85 8.42
CA ILE A 103 -4.67 -65.62 7.65
C ILE A 103 -3.95 -66.58 6.69
N GLU A 104 -2.88 -66.14 6.02
CA GLU A 104 -2.04 -67.00 5.17
C GLU A 104 -1.42 -68.17 5.95
N LYS A 105 -0.91 -67.90 7.16
CA LYS A 105 -0.42 -68.95 8.07
C LYS A 105 -1.51 -69.94 8.46
N LEU A 106 -2.69 -69.46 8.82
CA LEU A 106 -3.83 -70.31 9.20
C LEU A 106 -4.33 -71.15 8.03
N LYS A 107 -4.44 -70.56 6.82
CA LYS A 107 -4.76 -71.32 5.59
C LYS A 107 -3.77 -72.45 5.35
N SER A 108 -2.48 -72.18 5.50
CA SER A 108 -1.42 -73.19 5.37
C SER A 108 -1.56 -74.32 6.40
N GLN A 109 -1.95 -74.00 7.64
CA GLN A 109 -2.22 -74.99 8.68
C GLN A 109 -3.46 -75.83 8.38
N ILE A 110 -4.56 -75.20 7.95
CA ILE A 110 -5.80 -75.89 7.57
C ILE A 110 -5.56 -76.85 6.41
N LEU A 111 -4.82 -76.43 5.39
CA LEU A 111 -4.41 -77.30 4.28
C LEU A 111 -3.66 -78.54 4.78
N LYS A 112 -2.70 -78.36 5.70
CA LYS A 112 -1.99 -79.49 6.31
C LYS A 112 -2.97 -80.43 7.04
N ILE A 113 -3.86 -79.90 7.87
CA ILE A 113 -4.85 -80.70 8.63
C ILE A 113 -5.80 -81.44 7.68
N SER A 114 -6.28 -80.80 6.62
CA SER A 114 -7.11 -81.41 5.56
C SER A 114 -6.40 -82.58 4.88
N HIS A 115 -5.11 -82.43 4.55
CA HIS A 115 -4.30 -83.51 3.98
C HIS A 115 -4.06 -84.65 4.98
N PHE A 116 -4.02 -84.37 6.29
CA PHE A 116 -3.92 -85.39 7.34
C PHE A 116 -5.27 -86.11 7.60
N GLN A 117 -6.41 -85.41 7.52
CA GLN A 117 -7.75 -85.98 7.71
C GLN A 117 -8.19 -86.87 6.54
N ASN A 118 -7.78 -86.57 5.30
CA ASN A 118 -8.06 -87.44 4.14
C ASN A 118 -7.37 -88.81 4.21
N ASN A 119 -6.37 -88.99 5.09
CA ASN A 119 -5.66 -90.25 5.29
C ASN A 119 -6.06 -91.00 6.58
N SER A 120 -6.97 -90.44 7.39
CA SER A 120 -7.37 -91.07 8.65
C SER A 120 -8.85 -90.78 8.96
N ASN A 121 -9.67 -91.81 8.67
CA ASN A 121 -10.96 -92.14 9.28
C ASN A 121 -12.26 -91.55 8.69
N LYS A 122 -13.00 -92.46 8.03
CA LYS A 122 -14.33 -93.00 8.39
C LYS A 122 -15.25 -92.07 9.24
N PRO A 123 -16.50 -91.81 8.81
CA PRO A 123 -17.37 -90.85 9.47
C PRO A 123 -18.00 -91.47 10.73
N SER A 124 -17.93 -90.73 11.84
CA SER A 124 -18.83 -90.90 12.98
C SER A 124 -19.78 -89.71 13.04
N GLU A 125 -21.06 -90.05 13.08
CA GLU A 125 -22.21 -89.18 13.28
C GLU A 125 -22.10 -88.47 14.64
N GLU A 126 -22.45 -87.18 14.68
CA GLU A 126 -23.16 -86.56 15.82
C GLU A 126 -23.68 -85.15 15.44
N GLU A 127 -25.01 -85.04 15.47
CA GLU A 127 -25.91 -83.90 15.73
C GLU A 127 -25.47 -82.46 15.44
N HIS A 128 -26.04 -81.89 14.37
CA HIS A 128 -26.37 -80.46 14.29
C HIS A 128 -27.70 -80.28 13.54
N GLN A 129 -28.75 -79.85 14.25
CA GLN A 129 -30.09 -79.65 13.69
C GLN A 129 -30.45 -78.17 13.42
N GLU A 130 -29.48 -77.25 13.46
CA GLU A 130 -29.75 -75.80 13.36
C GLU A 130 -29.47 -75.17 11.98
N ASN A 131 -29.03 -75.93 10.97
CA ASN A 131 -28.64 -75.41 9.66
C ASN A 131 -29.17 -76.24 8.48
N MET A 132 -30.38 -76.79 8.60
CA MET A 132 -30.96 -77.55 7.49
C MET A 132 -31.47 -76.59 6.42
N ALA A 133 -30.91 -76.64 5.21
CA ALA A 133 -31.36 -75.79 4.11
C ALA A 133 -32.79 -76.17 3.70
N ILE A 134 -33.59 -75.20 3.24
CA ILE A 134 -34.98 -75.43 2.78
C ILE A 134 -35.10 -76.66 1.85
N PRO A 135 -34.19 -76.90 0.88
CA PRO A 135 -34.22 -78.10 0.05
C PRO A 135 -34.13 -79.42 0.84
N ASP A 136 -33.34 -79.46 1.90
CA ASP A 136 -33.16 -80.64 2.75
C ASP A 136 -34.39 -80.88 3.64
N ILE A 137 -35.00 -79.80 4.15
CA ILE A 137 -36.27 -79.88 4.89
C ILE A 137 -37.39 -80.40 3.98
N LEU A 138 -37.48 -79.90 2.75
CA LEU A 138 -38.46 -80.37 1.76
C LEU A 138 -38.25 -81.84 1.39
N ARG A 139 -37.00 -82.28 1.26
CA ARG A 139 -36.65 -83.67 1.00
C ARG A 139 -37.10 -84.58 2.16
N ASN A 140 -36.88 -84.15 3.40
CA ASN A 140 -37.32 -84.88 4.60
C ASN A 140 -38.85 -84.97 4.70
N VAL A 141 -39.58 -83.90 4.33
CA VAL A 141 -41.03 -83.93 4.22
C VAL A 141 -41.50 -84.93 3.16
N GLY A 142 -40.83 -84.98 2.00
CA GLY A 142 -41.13 -85.97 0.96
C GLY A 142 -40.98 -87.41 1.46
N THR A 143 -39.85 -87.73 2.10
CA THR A 143 -39.61 -89.06 2.69
C THR A 143 -40.61 -89.40 3.80
N ALA A 144 -41.01 -88.43 4.63
CA ALA A 144 -42.01 -88.63 5.65
C ALA A 144 -43.42 -88.87 5.06
N LEU A 145 -43.76 -88.22 3.95
CA LEU A 145 -45.02 -88.47 3.22
C LEU A 145 -45.05 -89.86 2.60
N ASP A 146 -43.94 -90.33 2.00
CA ASP A 146 -43.80 -91.69 1.48
C ASP A 146 -44.04 -92.74 2.59
N GLN A 147 -43.55 -92.47 3.80
CA GLN A 147 -43.80 -93.32 4.97
C GLN A 147 -45.28 -93.31 5.36
N VAL A 148 -45.92 -92.15 5.44
CA VAL A 148 -47.38 -92.07 5.70
C VAL A 148 -48.19 -92.87 4.67
N GLU A 149 -47.79 -92.83 3.39
CA GLU A 149 -48.42 -93.62 2.33
C GLU A 149 -48.24 -95.13 2.56
N SER A 150 -47.05 -95.58 2.96
CA SER A 150 -46.78 -96.99 3.33
C SER A 150 -47.71 -97.47 4.47
N TYR A 151 -47.93 -96.62 5.47
CA TYR A 151 -48.84 -96.93 6.59
C TYR A 151 -50.28 -97.15 6.12
N ILE A 152 -50.78 -96.28 5.23
CA ILE A 152 -52.13 -96.39 4.65
C ILE A 152 -52.28 -97.70 3.86
N ASN A 153 -51.21 -98.14 3.20
CA ASN A 153 -51.16 -99.39 2.45
C ASN A 153 -51.01 -100.65 3.34
N GLY A 154 -50.98 -100.50 4.67
CA GLY A 154 -51.07 -101.60 5.63
C GLY A 154 -49.79 -101.90 6.43
N ASP A 155 -48.72 -101.11 6.25
CA ASP A 155 -47.50 -101.24 7.04
C ASP A 155 -47.66 -100.58 8.42
N THR A 156 -47.84 -101.39 9.47
CA THR A 156 -48.03 -100.91 10.85
C THR A 156 -46.75 -100.95 11.69
N SER A 157 -45.57 -101.04 11.06
CA SER A 157 -44.28 -101.17 11.74
C SER A 157 -43.83 -99.94 12.54
N PHE A 158 -44.55 -98.82 12.42
CA PHE A 158 -44.26 -97.56 13.12
C PHE A 158 -45.54 -96.84 13.56
N ASP A 159 -45.41 -95.89 14.49
CA ASP A 159 -46.50 -95.00 14.89
C ASP A 159 -46.58 -93.80 13.92
N PRO A 160 -47.66 -93.67 13.13
CA PRO A 160 -47.82 -92.59 12.16
C PRO A 160 -47.87 -91.20 12.82
N ARG A 161 -48.21 -91.10 14.12
CA ARG A 161 -48.22 -89.82 14.84
C ARG A 161 -46.84 -89.19 14.92
N ASN A 162 -45.78 -90.01 15.02
CA ASN A 162 -44.41 -89.51 15.08
C ASN A 162 -43.98 -88.90 13.73
N ILE A 163 -44.36 -89.55 12.62
CA ILE A 163 -44.07 -89.06 11.26
C ILE A 163 -44.84 -87.76 10.98
N LEU A 164 -46.13 -87.71 11.33
CA LEU A 164 -46.95 -86.50 11.20
C LEU A 164 -46.41 -85.34 12.05
N ASN A 165 -45.87 -85.61 13.25
CA ASN A 165 -45.26 -84.59 14.08
C ASN A 165 -43.96 -84.05 13.46
N GLY A 166 -43.13 -84.92 12.85
CA GLY A 166 -41.93 -84.50 12.10
C GLY A 166 -42.24 -83.64 10.87
N ILE A 167 -43.31 -83.98 10.12
CA ILE A 167 -43.81 -83.15 9.02
C ILE A 167 -44.28 -81.79 9.55
N ARG A 168 -45.02 -81.77 10.67
CA ARG A 168 -45.50 -80.52 11.28
C ARG A 168 -44.35 -79.60 11.68
N ILE A 169 -43.31 -80.14 12.32
CA ILE A 169 -42.09 -79.38 12.69
C ILE A 169 -41.43 -78.81 11.44
N SER A 170 -41.23 -79.64 10.41
CA SER A 170 -40.60 -79.24 9.15
C SER A 170 -41.36 -78.11 8.44
N ILE A 171 -42.70 -78.18 8.41
CA ILE A 171 -43.55 -77.13 7.85
C ILE A 171 -43.44 -75.83 8.67
N THR A 172 -43.41 -75.91 9.99
CA THR A 172 -43.19 -74.75 10.86
C THR A 172 -41.81 -74.11 10.59
N THR A 173 -40.77 -74.91 10.45
CA THR A 173 -39.41 -74.41 10.13
C THR A 173 -39.35 -73.75 8.75
N ILE A 174 -40.01 -74.32 7.73
CA ILE A 174 -40.11 -73.70 6.39
C ILE A 174 -40.82 -72.35 6.48
N ARG A 175 -41.92 -72.28 7.24
CA ARG A 175 -42.66 -71.03 7.45
C ARG A 175 -41.78 -69.95 8.07
N GLU A 176 -41.04 -70.28 9.12
CA GLU A 176 -40.11 -69.35 9.79
C GLU A 176 -38.99 -68.88 8.86
N HIS A 177 -38.50 -69.75 7.97
CA HIS A 177 -37.55 -69.37 6.92
C HIS A 177 -38.16 -68.40 5.91
N MET A 178 -39.39 -68.66 5.45
CA MET A 178 -40.09 -67.78 4.51
C MET A 178 -40.39 -66.41 5.11
N GLU A 179 -40.83 -66.35 6.36
CA GLU A 179 -41.11 -65.09 7.06
C GLU A 179 -39.83 -64.24 7.23
N ARG A 180 -38.69 -64.86 7.55
CA ARG A 180 -37.39 -64.19 7.57
C ARG A 180 -37.00 -63.64 6.21
N HIS A 181 -37.12 -64.43 5.14
CA HIS A 181 -36.81 -63.98 3.78
C HIS A 181 -37.69 -62.81 3.31
N ILE A 182 -38.99 -62.82 3.66
CA ILE A 182 -39.90 -61.71 3.36
C ILE A 182 -39.46 -60.44 4.09
N GLN A 183 -39.09 -60.55 5.37
CA GLN A 183 -38.65 -59.40 6.15
C GLN A 183 -37.33 -58.83 5.62
N ASP A 184 -36.38 -59.69 5.24
CA ASP A 184 -35.11 -59.27 4.64
C ASP A 184 -35.33 -58.55 3.31
N ALA A 185 -36.25 -59.03 2.46
CA ALA A 185 -36.60 -58.37 1.21
C ALA A 185 -37.21 -56.97 1.44
N ILE A 186 -38.09 -56.82 2.44
CA ILE A 186 -38.67 -55.53 2.83
C ILE A 186 -37.56 -54.58 3.33
N ASN A 187 -36.65 -55.08 4.16
CA ASN A 187 -35.54 -54.29 4.70
C ASN A 187 -34.61 -53.81 3.58
N LEU A 188 -34.24 -54.69 2.65
CA LEU A 188 -33.41 -54.35 1.49
C LEU A 188 -34.08 -53.30 0.60
N GLN A 189 -35.40 -53.40 0.37
CA GLN A 189 -36.13 -52.40 -0.40
C GLN A 189 -36.13 -51.03 0.29
N GLY A 190 -36.26 -50.99 1.62
CA GLY A 190 -36.15 -49.76 2.41
C GLY A 190 -34.77 -49.11 2.32
N GLN A 191 -33.71 -49.92 2.34
CA GLN A 191 -32.34 -49.44 2.14
C GLN A 191 -32.12 -48.88 0.74
N LEU A 192 -32.61 -49.57 -0.30
CA LEU A 192 -32.53 -49.12 -1.70
C LEU A 192 -33.21 -47.76 -1.90
N ASN A 193 -34.41 -47.58 -1.35
CA ASN A 193 -35.14 -46.31 -1.44
C ASN A 193 -34.38 -45.17 -0.75
N THR A 194 -33.80 -45.44 0.42
CA THR A 194 -32.98 -44.46 1.16
C THR A 194 -31.73 -44.07 0.36
N ALA A 195 -31.03 -45.05 -0.21
CA ALA A 195 -29.86 -44.81 -1.05
C ALA A 195 -30.20 -43.97 -2.29
N TYR A 196 -31.33 -44.26 -2.94
CA TYR A 196 -31.80 -43.50 -4.10
C TYR A 196 -32.08 -42.02 -3.75
N ASN A 197 -32.72 -41.77 -2.61
CA ASN A 197 -33.00 -40.41 -2.15
C ASN A 197 -31.73 -39.63 -1.81
N LEU A 198 -30.76 -40.28 -1.16
CA LEU A 198 -29.45 -39.67 -0.86
C LEU A 198 -28.71 -39.31 -2.15
N LEU A 199 -28.72 -40.20 -3.14
CA LEU A 199 -28.10 -39.94 -4.44
C LEU A 199 -28.73 -38.74 -5.16
N ASN A 200 -30.06 -38.65 -5.18
CA ASN A 200 -30.76 -37.52 -5.79
C ASN A 200 -30.46 -36.20 -5.08
N ASN A 201 -30.38 -36.22 -3.75
CA ASN A 201 -30.03 -35.04 -2.97
C ASN A 201 -28.58 -34.59 -3.27
N ALA A 202 -27.64 -35.54 -3.28
CA ALA A 202 -26.24 -35.27 -3.62
C ALA A 202 -26.11 -34.67 -5.03
N ASN A 203 -26.81 -35.24 -6.02
CA ASN A 203 -26.84 -34.70 -7.38
C ASN A 203 -27.39 -33.26 -7.43
N GLY A 204 -28.43 -32.96 -6.67
CA GLY A 204 -28.96 -31.60 -6.53
C GLY A 204 -27.92 -30.62 -5.97
N GLN A 205 -27.21 -31.01 -4.91
CA GLN A 205 -26.14 -30.20 -4.33
C GLN A 205 -24.99 -29.96 -5.32
N ILE A 206 -24.56 -30.99 -6.04
CA ILE A 206 -23.52 -30.88 -7.07
C ILE A 206 -23.92 -29.86 -8.14
N ASN A 207 -25.17 -29.91 -8.62
CA ASN A 207 -25.65 -28.96 -9.62
C ASN A 207 -25.65 -27.51 -9.10
N ASN A 208 -26.02 -27.29 -7.84
CA ASN A 208 -25.94 -25.97 -7.22
C ASN A 208 -24.49 -25.47 -7.14
N PHE A 209 -23.55 -26.33 -6.70
CA PHE A 209 -22.13 -25.97 -6.66
C PHE A 209 -21.55 -25.64 -8.03
N ILE A 210 -21.95 -26.37 -9.08
CA ILE A 210 -21.53 -26.08 -10.45
C ILE A 210 -21.99 -24.69 -10.88
N ASN A 211 -23.24 -24.33 -10.58
CA ASN A 211 -23.79 -23.01 -10.90
C ASN A 211 -23.08 -21.89 -10.13
N ASP A 212 -22.83 -22.08 -8.82
CA ASP A 212 -22.12 -21.11 -7.99
C ASP A 212 -20.69 -20.89 -8.48
N MET A 213 -19.97 -21.97 -8.84
CA MET A 213 -18.64 -21.85 -9.43
C MET A 213 -18.65 -21.09 -10.77
N ALA A 214 -19.65 -21.32 -11.62
CA ALA A 214 -19.79 -20.58 -12.87
C ALA A 214 -20.01 -19.08 -12.61
N ASN A 215 -20.84 -18.73 -11.63
CA ASN A 215 -21.08 -17.34 -11.23
C ASN A 215 -19.82 -16.65 -10.69
N VAL A 216 -19.10 -17.30 -9.76
CA VAL A 216 -17.85 -16.78 -9.21
C VAL A 216 -16.80 -16.60 -10.32
N ARG A 217 -16.68 -17.57 -11.23
CA ARG A 217 -15.76 -17.47 -12.36
C ARG A 217 -16.07 -16.26 -13.25
N ASN A 218 -17.34 -16.02 -13.56
CA ASN A 218 -17.77 -14.87 -14.34
C ASN A 218 -17.48 -13.54 -13.63
N GLU A 219 -17.67 -13.49 -12.32
CA GLU A 219 -17.34 -12.30 -11.52
C GLU A 219 -15.83 -12.03 -11.50
N CYS A 220 -15.00 -13.06 -11.27
CA CYS A 220 -13.54 -12.94 -11.33
C CYS A 220 -13.06 -12.42 -12.69
N LEU A 221 -13.61 -12.95 -13.79
CA LEU A 221 -13.33 -12.48 -15.15
C LEU A 221 -13.65 -10.98 -15.32
N ARG A 222 -14.83 -10.55 -14.85
CA ARG A 222 -15.24 -9.15 -14.92
C ARG A 222 -14.34 -8.23 -14.11
N ARG A 223 -13.94 -8.65 -12.90
CA ARG A 223 -13.00 -7.90 -12.05
C ARG A 223 -11.61 -7.80 -12.68
N ALA A 224 -11.11 -8.88 -13.29
CA ALA A 224 -9.81 -8.87 -13.98
C ALA A 224 -9.80 -7.90 -15.19
N GLN A 225 -10.89 -7.87 -15.96
CA GLN A 225 -11.06 -6.90 -17.05
C GLN A 225 -11.06 -5.46 -16.53
N LEU A 226 -11.78 -5.19 -15.45
CA LEU A 226 -11.82 -3.85 -14.84
C LEU A 226 -10.45 -3.43 -14.30
N LEU A 227 -9.70 -4.35 -13.68
CA LEU A 227 -8.36 -4.07 -13.20
C LEU A 227 -7.42 -3.69 -14.36
N THR A 228 -7.52 -4.41 -15.47
CA THR A 228 -6.73 -4.12 -16.68
C THR A 228 -7.06 -2.73 -17.24
N LEU A 229 -8.36 -2.38 -17.31
CA LEU A 229 -8.79 -1.06 -17.78
C LEU A 229 -8.34 0.07 -16.85
N THR A 230 -8.47 -0.11 -15.54
CA THR A 230 -8.08 0.90 -14.54
C THR A 230 -6.58 1.13 -14.55
N TYR A 231 -5.78 0.06 -14.60
CA TYR A 231 -4.33 0.16 -14.73
C TYR A 231 -3.91 0.92 -15.99
N ASN A 232 -4.49 0.57 -17.14
CA ASN A 232 -4.18 1.25 -18.39
C ASN A 232 -4.59 2.72 -18.37
N ASN A 233 -5.75 3.05 -17.77
CA ASN A 233 -6.18 4.43 -17.60
C ASN A 233 -5.24 5.24 -16.71
N GLU A 234 -4.79 4.66 -15.58
CA GLU A 234 -3.85 5.31 -14.66
C GLU A 234 -2.49 5.54 -15.33
N ALA A 235 -1.96 4.53 -16.03
CA ALA A 235 -0.72 4.66 -16.79
C ALA A 235 -0.80 5.77 -17.86
N ASN A 236 -1.92 5.86 -18.57
CA ASN A 236 -2.16 6.89 -19.57
C ASN A 236 -2.25 8.29 -18.96
N GLU A 237 -2.97 8.46 -17.85
CA GLU A 237 -3.05 9.74 -17.13
C GLU A 237 -1.69 10.15 -16.58
N HIS A 238 -0.93 9.22 -16.01
CA HIS A 238 0.42 9.50 -15.53
C HIS A 238 1.33 9.97 -16.68
N HIS A 239 1.28 9.32 -17.84
CA HIS A 239 2.02 9.76 -19.02
C HIS A 239 1.63 11.17 -19.48
N ARG A 240 0.32 11.47 -19.49
CA ARG A 240 -0.21 12.79 -19.85
C ARG A 240 0.28 13.88 -18.89
N TRP A 241 0.23 13.62 -17.58
CA TRP A 241 0.72 14.56 -16.58
C TRP A 241 2.23 14.79 -16.68
N TRP A 242 2.99 13.74 -16.96
CA TRP A 242 4.43 13.84 -17.19
C TRP A 242 4.75 14.75 -18.39
N GLN A 243 4.04 14.58 -19.52
CA GLN A 243 4.21 15.46 -20.69
C GLN A 243 3.90 16.92 -20.35
N ILE A 244 2.76 17.19 -19.69
CA ILE A 244 2.38 18.55 -19.28
C ILE A 244 3.44 19.18 -18.35
N ALA A 245 3.97 18.40 -17.41
CA ALA A 245 5.01 18.87 -16.49
C ALA A 245 6.29 19.23 -17.25
N GLN A 246 6.70 18.39 -18.20
CA GLN A 246 7.88 18.63 -19.03
C GLN A 246 7.72 19.90 -19.90
N GLU A 247 6.58 20.07 -20.57
CA GLU A 247 6.27 21.27 -21.36
C GLU A 247 6.30 22.54 -20.50
N ARG A 248 5.71 22.50 -19.29
CA ARG A 248 5.72 23.63 -18.36
C ARG A 248 7.12 23.97 -17.87
N GLN A 249 7.96 22.97 -17.58
CA GLN A 249 9.34 23.19 -17.18
C GLN A 249 10.14 23.88 -18.29
N ILE A 250 10.02 23.41 -19.53
CA ILE A 250 10.69 24.01 -20.69
C ILE A 250 10.24 25.46 -20.89
N ASN A 251 8.93 25.72 -20.84
CA ASN A 251 8.37 27.05 -21.03
C ASN A 251 8.70 28.02 -19.88
N ALA A 252 8.72 27.55 -18.63
CA ALA A 252 9.07 28.37 -17.48
C ALA A 252 10.56 28.79 -17.46
N VAL A 253 11.47 27.87 -17.84
CA VAL A 253 12.90 28.17 -17.93
C VAL A 253 13.20 29.15 -19.07
N ALA A 254 12.51 29.03 -20.21
CA ALA A 254 12.67 29.97 -21.33
C ALA A 254 12.24 31.41 -20.97
N GLY A 255 11.19 31.56 -20.15
CA GLY A 255 10.65 32.86 -19.74
C GLY A 255 11.46 33.58 -18.65
N PHE A 256 12.25 32.85 -17.84
CA PHE A 256 13.09 33.42 -16.77
C PHE A 256 14.57 33.53 -17.17
N ASN A 257 14.80 33.94 -18.42
CA ASN A 257 16.14 34.18 -18.96
C ASN A 257 16.83 35.41 -18.31
N ALA A 258 18.13 35.61 -18.57
CA ALA A 258 18.94 36.68 -17.97
C ALA A 258 18.34 38.09 -18.19
N GLN A 259 17.74 38.34 -19.35
CA GLN A 259 17.06 39.60 -19.65
C GLN A 259 15.83 39.82 -18.76
N ALA A 260 14.98 38.81 -18.58
CA ALA A 260 13.81 38.92 -17.71
C ALA A 260 14.20 39.20 -16.25
N ARG A 261 15.29 38.58 -15.78
CA ARG A 261 15.85 38.81 -14.44
C ARG A 261 16.42 40.22 -14.29
N ALA A 262 17.22 40.68 -15.25
CA ALA A 262 17.73 42.05 -15.29
C ALA A 262 16.59 43.09 -15.31
N ASN A 263 15.58 42.89 -16.17
CA ASN A 263 14.40 43.77 -16.24
C ASN A 263 13.65 43.85 -14.90
N LYS A 264 13.57 42.73 -14.17
CA LYS A 264 12.96 42.72 -12.84
C LYS A 264 13.78 43.53 -11.82
N MET A 265 15.11 43.47 -11.89
CA MET A 265 15.99 44.29 -11.05
C MET A 265 15.89 45.77 -11.41
N ILE A 266 15.90 46.11 -12.71
CA ILE A 266 15.68 47.47 -13.23
C ILE A 266 14.35 48.04 -12.73
N GLY A 267 13.26 47.28 -12.82
CA GLY A 267 11.94 47.70 -12.35
C GLY A 267 11.82 47.91 -10.84
N LYS A 268 12.78 47.41 -10.05
CA LYS A 268 12.85 47.68 -8.61
C LYS A 268 13.64 48.94 -8.26
N MET A 269 14.39 49.52 -9.22
CA MET A 269 15.12 50.75 -8.98
C MET A 269 14.17 51.94 -8.96
N THR A 270 14.20 52.69 -7.87
CA THR A 270 13.34 53.85 -7.62
C THR A 270 14.18 55.00 -7.05
N GLY A 271 13.60 56.20 -7.00
CA GLY A 271 14.25 57.37 -6.41
C GLY A 271 15.50 57.81 -7.18
N ARG A 272 16.61 58.07 -6.46
CA ARG A 272 17.86 58.62 -7.03
C ARG A 272 18.64 57.64 -7.93
N PHE A 273 18.23 56.39 -7.94
CA PHE A 273 18.76 55.33 -8.80
C PHE A 273 17.89 55.13 -10.05
N HIS A 274 16.95 56.05 -10.32
CA HIS A 274 16.07 56.02 -11.48
C HIS A 274 16.23 57.31 -12.31
N PRO A 275 16.22 57.26 -13.66
CA PRO A 275 16.08 56.08 -14.50
C PRO A 275 17.37 55.25 -14.59
N VAL A 276 17.20 53.92 -14.74
CA VAL A 276 18.31 53.04 -15.12
C VAL A 276 18.56 53.20 -16.62
N PRO A 277 19.78 53.53 -17.07
CA PRO A 277 20.09 53.67 -18.49
C PRO A 277 20.06 52.30 -19.19
N VAL A 278 19.85 52.29 -20.50
CA VAL A 278 19.87 51.07 -21.32
C VAL A 278 21.30 50.52 -21.46
N GLN A 279 22.29 51.42 -21.49
CA GLN A 279 23.71 51.10 -21.61
C GLN A 279 24.42 51.48 -20.31
N ASN A 280 25.41 50.67 -19.92
CA ASN A 280 26.20 50.84 -18.71
C ASN A 280 27.36 51.81 -18.96
N PRO A 281 27.29 53.07 -18.48
CA PRO A 281 28.37 54.05 -18.66
C PRO A 281 29.67 53.67 -17.93
N TYR A 282 29.63 52.75 -16.95
CA TYR A 282 30.78 52.36 -16.15
C TYR A 282 31.53 51.13 -16.71
N ASN A 283 31.03 50.52 -17.78
CA ASN A 283 31.63 49.33 -18.39
C ASN A 283 31.43 49.32 -19.91
N GLY A 284 32.21 50.14 -20.63
CA GLY A 284 32.28 50.11 -22.09
C GLY A 284 30.97 50.39 -22.84
N ASN A 285 29.96 50.97 -22.19
CA ASN A 285 28.60 51.16 -22.73
C ASN A 285 27.88 49.85 -23.10
N ASN A 286 28.20 48.74 -22.42
CA ASN A 286 27.51 47.47 -22.60
C ASN A 286 26.02 47.58 -22.26
N ALA A 287 25.16 46.82 -22.94
CA ALA A 287 23.73 46.80 -22.65
C ALA A 287 23.44 46.16 -21.28
N ILE A 288 22.60 46.79 -20.47
CA ILE A 288 22.18 46.27 -19.16
C ILE A 288 21.06 45.23 -19.37
N ASN A 289 21.44 44.07 -19.90
CA ASN A 289 20.54 42.98 -20.27
C ASN A 289 20.71 41.70 -19.44
N ASN A 290 21.60 41.72 -18.46
CA ASN A 290 21.87 40.60 -17.58
C ASN A 290 22.21 41.12 -16.17
N GLU A 291 22.21 40.22 -15.19
CA GLU A 291 22.39 40.61 -13.80
C GLU A 291 23.78 41.17 -13.50
N ALA A 292 24.83 40.66 -14.15
CA ALA A 292 26.20 41.10 -13.90
C ALA A 292 26.39 42.57 -14.32
N GLU A 293 25.91 42.93 -15.52
CA GLU A 293 25.97 44.31 -16.00
C GLU A 293 25.09 45.25 -15.17
N PHE A 294 23.92 44.79 -14.73
CA PHE A 294 23.05 45.58 -13.85
C PHE A 294 23.72 45.88 -12.50
N LEU A 295 24.36 44.89 -11.88
CA LEU A 295 25.06 45.07 -10.61
C LEU A 295 26.28 45.99 -10.75
N ASN A 296 27.04 45.86 -11.84
CA ASN A 296 28.16 46.76 -12.14
C ASN A 296 27.68 48.22 -12.27
N TRP A 297 26.60 48.44 -13.02
CA TRP A 297 25.99 49.76 -13.13
C TRP A 297 25.53 50.31 -11.77
N LEU A 298 24.84 49.49 -10.97
CA LEU A 298 24.31 49.91 -9.67
C LEU A 298 25.44 50.33 -8.72
N GLN A 299 26.56 49.61 -8.73
CA GLN A 299 27.75 49.95 -7.94
C GLN A 299 28.33 51.31 -8.34
N GLY A 300 28.55 51.54 -9.64
CA GLY A 300 29.05 52.82 -10.14
C GLY A 300 28.08 53.97 -9.82
N LYS A 301 26.78 53.74 -10.01
CA LYS A 301 25.76 54.77 -9.73
C LYS A 301 25.64 55.09 -8.24
N TYR A 302 25.81 54.10 -7.37
CA TYR A 302 25.83 54.30 -5.92
C TYR A 302 26.98 55.20 -5.48
N GLN A 303 28.16 55.02 -6.05
CA GLN A 303 29.31 55.88 -5.78
C GLN A 303 28.99 57.35 -6.13
N GLU A 304 28.45 57.60 -7.33
CA GLU A 304 28.07 58.96 -7.73
C GLU A 304 27.02 59.59 -6.82
N VAL A 305 25.95 58.85 -6.50
CA VAL A 305 24.75 59.41 -5.86
C VAL A 305 24.91 59.58 -4.35
N MET A 306 25.61 58.66 -3.69
CA MET A 306 25.70 58.63 -2.23
C MET A 306 27.00 59.25 -1.71
N VAL A 307 28.07 59.23 -2.50
CA VAL A 307 29.41 59.60 -2.04
C VAL A 307 29.90 60.90 -2.70
N GLY A 308 29.49 61.20 -3.94
CA GLY A 308 29.94 62.38 -4.69
C GLY A 308 31.11 62.06 -5.63
N THR A 309 31.77 63.06 -6.21
CA THR A 309 32.99 62.78 -7.00
C THR A 309 34.09 62.29 -6.06
N GLY A 310 34.90 61.30 -6.45
CA GLY A 310 35.95 60.72 -5.59
C GLY A 310 36.96 61.75 -5.02
N ARG A 311 36.96 62.99 -5.51
CA ARG A 311 37.73 64.12 -4.96
C ARG A 311 37.06 64.75 -3.73
N ASP A 312 35.74 64.87 -3.73
CA ASP A 312 34.98 65.40 -2.60
C ASP A 312 35.03 64.42 -1.42
N THR A 313 35.06 63.12 -1.70
CA THR A 313 35.13 62.05 -0.71
C THR A 313 36.49 62.00 -0.04
N LEU A 314 37.59 62.13 -0.79
CA LEU A 314 38.94 62.21 -0.23
C LEU A 314 39.14 63.50 0.58
N ARG A 315 38.52 64.61 0.16
CA ARG A 315 38.55 65.88 0.91
C ARG A 315 37.78 65.77 2.23
N ALA A 316 36.61 65.13 2.22
CA ALA A 316 35.84 64.85 3.43
C ALA A 316 36.58 63.87 4.34
N LEU A 317 37.16 62.82 3.76
CA LEU A 317 37.97 61.84 4.47
C LEU A 317 39.13 62.52 5.19
N GLY A 318 39.93 63.35 4.53
CA GLY A 318 41.08 64.02 5.17
C GLY A 318 40.74 65.01 6.29
N ASN A 319 39.47 65.37 6.47
CA ASN A 319 39.01 66.19 7.60
C ASN A 319 38.56 65.35 8.81
N GLU A 320 38.43 64.03 8.65
CA GLU A 320 38.11 63.13 9.75
C GLU A 320 39.32 62.92 10.65
N ARG A 321 39.06 62.64 11.93
CA ARG A 321 40.10 62.27 12.90
C ARG A 321 39.57 61.16 13.80
N PHE A 322 40.48 60.32 14.27
CA PHE A 322 40.18 59.39 15.36
C PHE A 322 40.26 60.17 16.68
N THR A 323 39.15 60.25 17.38
CA THR A 323 39.03 61.04 18.61
C THR A 323 39.08 60.15 19.85
N ALA A 324 39.31 60.74 21.02
CA ALA A 324 39.32 59.99 22.28
C ALA A 324 37.98 59.34 22.65
N MET A 325 36.88 59.74 21.99
CA MET A 325 35.55 59.16 22.17
C MET A 325 35.24 58.03 21.18
N ASP A 326 36.12 57.81 20.19
CA ASP A 326 35.91 56.77 19.19
C ASP A 326 36.37 55.40 19.71
N THR A 327 35.57 54.38 19.40
CA THR A 327 36.03 52.99 19.38
C THR A 327 36.34 52.60 17.94
N ALA A 328 37.10 51.52 17.74
CA ALA A 328 37.40 51.04 16.40
C ALA A 328 36.13 50.81 15.54
N ASP A 329 35.03 50.32 16.14
CA ASP A 329 33.74 50.10 15.47
C ASP A 329 33.01 51.42 15.13
N THR A 330 32.99 52.38 16.06
CA THR A 330 32.36 53.70 15.81
C THR A 330 33.10 54.47 14.72
N TYR A 331 34.43 54.39 14.72
CA TYR A 331 35.27 54.99 13.71
C TYR A 331 35.11 54.29 12.35
N GLU A 332 35.14 52.96 12.31
CA GLU A 332 34.91 52.20 11.07
C GLU A 332 33.59 52.61 10.41
N LYS A 333 32.49 52.66 11.18
CA LYS A 333 31.18 53.05 10.65
C LYS A 333 31.15 54.46 10.07
N ARG A 334 31.93 55.39 10.62
CA ARG A 334 32.01 56.77 10.12
C ARG A 334 32.87 56.88 8.86
N ILE A 335 33.95 56.11 8.78
CA ILE A 335 34.93 56.20 7.68
C ILE A 335 34.55 55.35 6.47
N LYS A 336 33.96 54.17 6.68
CA LYS A 336 33.65 53.19 5.64
C LYS A 336 32.84 53.76 4.45
N PRO A 337 31.86 54.67 4.65
CA PRO A 337 31.17 55.33 3.54
C PRO A 337 32.10 56.10 2.59
N TYR A 338 33.14 56.76 3.10
CA TYR A 338 34.08 57.57 2.30
C TYR A 338 35.11 56.74 1.55
N THR A 339 35.36 55.51 1.99
CA THR A 339 36.37 54.60 1.41
C THR A 339 35.77 53.64 0.38
N LEU A 340 34.44 53.62 0.21
CA LEU A 340 33.74 52.74 -0.73
C LEU A 340 34.14 53.07 -2.17
N GLY A 341 34.79 52.12 -2.85
CA GLY A 341 35.15 52.25 -4.26
C GLY A 341 36.49 52.92 -4.55
N ILE A 342 37.22 53.34 -3.53
CA ILE A 342 38.56 53.90 -3.67
C ILE A 342 39.59 52.80 -3.36
N PRO A 343 40.62 52.60 -4.20
CA PRO A 343 41.70 51.67 -3.91
C PRO A 343 42.30 51.93 -2.52
N TYR A 344 42.56 50.86 -1.76
CA TYR A 344 43.10 50.98 -0.40
C TYR A 344 44.42 51.76 -0.37
N ALA A 345 45.25 51.65 -1.41
CA ALA A 345 46.50 52.39 -1.54
C ALA A 345 46.28 53.92 -1.46
N ASP A 346 45.20 54.43 -2.07
CA ASP A 346 44.89 55.86 -2.12
C ASP A 346 44.23 56.36 -0.82
N VAL A 347 43.56 55.46 -0.09
CA VAL A 347 42.88 55.75 1.18
C VAL A 347 43.86 55.69 2.37
N SER A 348 44.83 54.78 2.30
CA SER A 348 45.73 54.47 3.42
C SER A 348 46.46 55.68 4.03
N PRO A 349 46.95 56.67 3.27
CA PRO A 349 47.67 57.81 3.86
C PRO A 349 46.79 58.63 4.80
N TYR A 350 45.53 58.85 4.41
CA TYR A 350 44.55 59.57 5.20
C TYR A 350 44.19 58.81 6.49
N LEU A 351 43.98 57.49 6.39
CA LEU A 351 43.67 56.67 7.56
C LEU A 351 44.79 56.70 8.61
N TYR A 352 46.05 56.71 8.19
CA TYR A 352 47.17 56.87 9.12
C TYR A 352 47.19 58.26 9.75
N GLU A 353 46.93 59.31 8.97
CA GLU A 353 46.90 60.69 9.45
C GLU A 353 45.75 60.95 10.46
N HIS A 354 44.67 60.17 10.38
CA HIS A 354 43.57 60.26 11.33
C HIS A 354 43.94 59.77 12.73
N MET A 355 44.97 58.91 12.84
CA MET A 355 45.28 58.18 14.06
C MET A 355 46.20 58.98 14.99
N PRO A 356 46.05 58.82 16.32
CA PRO A 356 47.06 59.26 17.27
C PRO A 356 48.40 58.55 16.99
N GLN A 357 49.51 59.26 17.18
CA GLN A 357 50.86 58.81 16.82
C GLN A 357 51.21 57.38 17.32
N TYR A 358 50.78 57.02 18.53
CA TYR A 358 51.06 55.69 19.08
C TYR A 358 50.29 54.56 18.38
N MET A 359 49.05 54.81 17.95
CA MET A 359 48.23 53.85 17.20
C MET A 359 48.72 53.74 15.76
N GLU A 360 49.04 54.88 15.15
CA GLU A 360 49.61 54.94 13.80
C GLU A 360 50.88 54.08 13.71
N MET A 361 51.79 54.21 14.68
CA MET A 361 53.05 53.46 14.69
C MET A 361 52.81 51.94 14.77
N ARG A 362 51.86 51.49 15.59
CA ARG A 362 51.47 50.07 15.70
C ARG A 362 50.79 49.56 14.42
N LEU A 363 49.91 50.36 13.81
CA LEU A 363 49.26 50.01 12.55
C LEU A 363 50.27 49.89 11.40
N ARG A 364 51.24 50.80 11.32
CA ARG A 364 52.30 50.71 10.31
C ARG A 364 53.19 49.48 10.47
N GLN A 365 53.48 49.06 11.71
CA GLN A 365 54.22 47.82 11.97
C GLN A 365 53.46 46.56 11.52
N THR A 366 52.13 46.55 11.66
CA THR A 366 51.29 45.42 11.22
C THR A 366 51.03 45.39 9.71
N ALA A 367 51.36 46.47 8.99
CA ALA A 367 51.29 46.58 7.53
C ALA A 367 50.00 45.97 6.91
N PRO A 368 48.80 46.48 7.27
CA PRO A 368 47.54 45.93 6.79
C PRO A 368 47.45 45.94 5.25
N ALA A 369 47.09 44.80 4.66
CA ALA A 369 47.04 44.61 3.21
C ALA A 369 45.79 45.19 2.52
N ASN A 370 44.73 45.46 3.28
CA ASN A 370 43.47 46.01 2.79
C ASN A 370 42.70 46.70 3.93
N LEU A 371 41.59 47.35 3.57
CA LEU A 371 40.76 48.13 4.48
C LEU A 371 40.21 47.29 5.65
N ASP A 372 39.76 46.06 5.39
CA ASP A 372 39.25 45.17 6.44
C ASP A 372 40.36 44.75 7.42
N ALA A 373 41.58 44.52 6.92
CA ALA A 373 42.74 44.24 7.76
C ALA A 373 43.13 45.44 8.62
N PHE A 374 43.02 46.66 8.09
CA PHE A 374 43.29 47.89 8.84
C PHE A 374 42.36 48.03 10.05
N PHE A 375 41.05 47.91 9.86
CA PHE A 375 40.08 48.02 10.98
C PHE A 375 40.20 46.87 11.98
N ARG A 376 40.51 45.65 11.51
CA ARG A 376 40.78 44.52 12.41
C ARG A 376 41.98 44.78 13.32
N ASN A 377 43.07 45.32 12.76
CA ASN A 377 44.25 45.66 13.54
C ASN A 377 43.96 46.81 14.51
N LEU A 378 43.13 47.79 14.12
CA LEU A 378 42.68 48.88 14.99
C LEU A 378 41.91 48.36 16.22
N CYS A 379 41.10 47.30 16.09
CA CYS A 379 40.43 46.66 17.23
C CYS A 379 41.39 45.97 18.21
N THR A 380 42.63 45.67 17.79
CA THR A 380 43.62 44.91 18.58
C THR A 380 44.69 45.77 19.24
N ILE A 381 44.66 47.09 19.01
CA ILE A 381 45.60 48.08 19.58
C ILE A 381 44.99 48.70 20.83
#